data_AF-A0A8T7ESR2-F1
#
_entry.id   AF-A0A8T7ESR2-F1
#
_cell.length_a   1.000
_cell.length_b   1.000
_cell.length_c   1.000
_cell.angle_alpha   90.00
_cell.angle_beta   90.00
_cell.angle_gamma   90.00
#
_symmetry.space_group_name_H-M   'P 1'
#
loop_
_entity.id
_entity.type
_entity.pdbx_description
1 polymer ?
#
loop_
_entity_poly.entity_id
_entity_poly.type
_entity_poly.pdbx_seq_one_letter_code
_entity_poly.pdbx_strand_id
1 'polypeptide(L)'
;MRRLWIVLLLVVLGSLSVAQAPRGVPDARYGRLARGINLPFWFWYGPGSQAGIEVRYSDEEFSTLAAVGVTFVRIPINLPFVHDENAGDHLNAANVALLKTQVQRVIDAGLAAIIDIHTTDEDHANFSWWLEHDPAFEAKFVAFWQDFTASMAATFSADDIFFEILNEPIFYDSPEAWPPIQAGLAAAIRTGAPDHTIIAGAARWNSFDTLMDLTPLADPNVIYTFHFYEPFAFTHQGATWSSSDVEPLRNIPYPSSPAIIAPLLSNYTGDAYTTLEDYGNENWNAAKVAGIIADVAAWASTNNVKLLAGEFGVYKAYAPKDDRAGVDP
;
A
#
# COMPACT_ATOMS: atom_id res chain seq x y z
N MET A 1 67.15 -30.03 40.97
CA MET A 1 65.72 -30.39 40.99
C MET A 1 64.88 -29.13 41.22
N ARG A 2 64.31 -28.54 40.16
CA ARG A 2 63.31 -27.47 40.25
C ARG A 2 62.22 -27.81 39.23
N ARG A 3 61.03 -28.17 39.72
CA ARG A 3 59.85 -28.48 38.91
C ARG A 3 59.15 -27.16 38.58
N LEU A 4 59.12 -26.78 37.31
CA LEU A 4 58.24 -25.71 36.81
C LEU A 4 56.84 -26.30 36.63
N TRP A 5 55.86 -25.71 37.31
CA TRP A 5 54.44 -25.97 37.06
C TRP A 5 53.97 -25.03 35.97
N ILE A 6 53.59 -25.58 34.81
CA ILE A 6 52.93 -24.83 33.74
C ILE A 6 51.43 -24.91 34.04
N VAL A 7 50.83 -23.78 34.40
CA VAL A 7 49.38 -23.63 34.50
C VAL A 7 48.84 -23.35 33.10
N LEU A 8 48.10 -24.31 32.54
CA LEU A 8 47.37 -24.12 31.29
C LEU A 8 46.08 -23.34 31.59
N LEU A 9 46.02 -22.09 31.12
CA LEU A 9 44.80 -21.28 31.13
C LEU A 9 43.95 -21.67 29.90
N LEU A 10 42.88 -22.41 30.13
CA LEU A 10 41.82 -22.68 29.16
C LEU A 10 40.97 -21.42 29.00
N VAL A 11 41.17 -20.70 27.90
CA VAL A 11 40.28 -19.60 27.48
C VAL A 11 39.08 -20.21 26.77
N VAL A 12 37.92 -20.20 27.43
CA VAL A 12 36.63 -20.49 26.81
C VAL A 12 36.22 -19.26 26.00
N LEU A 13 36.40 -19.31 24.68
CA LEU A 13 35.85 -18.31 23.76
C LEU A 13 34.34 -18.55 23.65
N GLY A 14 33.56 -17.87 24.48
CA GLY A 14 32.12 -17.75 24.28
C GLY A 14 31.86 -16.98 22.99
N SER A 15 31.15 -17.61 22.05
CA SER A 15 30.62 -16.94 20.86
C SER A 15 29.62 -15.88 21.29
N LEU A 16 30.07 -14.63 21.36
CA LEU A 16 29.19 -13.47 21.42
C LEU A 16 28.44 -13.43 20.09
N SER A 17 27.18 -13.82 20.10
CA SER A 17 26.24 -13.45 19.04
C SER A 17 26.16 -11.94 19.04
N VAL A 18 26.91 -11.29 18.14
CA VAL A 18 26.72 -9.87 17.85
C VAL A 18 25.31 -9.77 17.28
N ALA A 19 24.38 -9.23 18.06
CA ALA A 19 23.09 -8.83 17.56
C ALA A 19 23.35 -7.93 16.36
N GLN A 20 23.02 -8.42 15.17
CA GLN A 20 23.18 -7.66 13.94
C GLN A 20 22.28 -6.43 14.09
N ALA A 21 22.85 -5.23 13.94
CA ALA A 21 22.06 -4.00 13.96
C ALA A 21 20.85 -4.19 13.03
N PRO A 22 19.65 -3.75 13.46
CA PRO A 22 18.44 -3.99 12.67
C PRO A 22 18.66 -3.39 11.28
N ARG A 23 18.59 -4.24 10.26
CA ARG A 23 18.91 -3.87 8.88
C ARG A 23 17.69 -3.18 8.30
N GLY A 24 17.89 -1.99 7.75
CA GLY A 24 16.86 -1.34 6.94
C GLY A 24 16.53 -2.13 5.68
N VAL A 25 15.55 -1.65 4.92
CA VAL A 25 15.12 -2.30 3.67
C VAL A 25 16.31 -2.49 2.72
N PRO A 26 16.69 -3.73 2.35
CA PRO A 26 17.81 -3.95 1.43
C PRO A 26 17.53 -3.33 0.06
N ASP A 27 18.51 -2.67 -0.55
CA ASP A 27 18.33 -2.00 -1.86
C ASP A 27 17.89 -2.96 -2.96
N ALA A 28 18.38 -4.21 -2.95
CA ALA A 28 17.96 -5.24 -3.90
C ALA A 28 16.47 -5.60 -3.76
N ARG A 29 15.98 -5.67 -2.51
CA ARG A 29 14.57 -5.92 -2.21
C ARG A 29 13.71 -4.71 -2.57
N TYR A 30 14.14 -3.51 -2.22
CA TYR A 30 13.46 -2.27 -2.60
C TYR A 30 13.36 -2.14 -4.13
N GLY A 31 14.41 -2.55 -4.86
CA GLY A 31 14.41 -2.58 -6.33
C GLY A 31 13.37 -3.51 -6.96
N ARG A 32 12.83 -4.49 -6.22
CA ARG A 32 11.69 -5.33 -6.67
C ARG A 32 10.41 -4.49 -6.81
N LEU A 33 10.29 -3.39 -6.06
CA LEU A 33 9.13 -2.49 -6.05
C LEU A 33 9.28 -1.29 -7.00
N ALA A 34 10.01 -1.45 -8.11
CA ALA A 34 10.30 -0.35 -9.03
C ALA A 34 9.12 0.04 -9.94
N ARG A 35 8.37 -0.94 -10.47
CA ARG A 35 7.24 -0.72 -11.40
C ARG A 35 6.11 -1.68 -11.09
N GLY A 36 4.98 -1.14 -10.65
CA GLY A 36 3.87 -1.92 -10.13
C GLY A 36 2.57 -1.78 -10.91
N ILE A 37 1.67 -2.73 -10.73
CA ILE A 37 0.26 -2.62 -11.10
C ILE A 37 -0.62 -3.18 -9.96
N ASN A 38 -1.76 -2.53 -9.73
CA ASN A 38 -2.75 -2.98 -8.75
C ASN A 38 -3.69 -4.04 -9.36
N LEU A 39 -4.10 -5.02 -8.56
CA LEU A 39 -5.06 -6.09 -8.95
C LEU A 39 -6.34 -6.06 -8.11
N PRO A 40 -7.12 -4.96 -8.11
CA PRO A 40 -8.22 -4.70 -7.17
C PRO A 40 -9.50 -5.51 -7.38
N PHE A 41 -9.60 -6.34 -8.42
CA PHE A 41 -10.80 -7.13 -8.75
C PHE A 41 -10.49 -8.63 -8.74
N TRP A 42 -9.86 -9.09 -7.66
CA TRP A 42 -9.38 -10.46 -7.51
C TRP A 42 -9.63 -11.05 -6.14
N PHE A 43 -9.01 -10.48 -5.11
CA PHE A 43 -9.22 -10.84 -3.70
C PHE A 43 -9.95 -9.74 -2.93
N TRP A 44 -9.85 -8.51 -3.43
CA TRP A 44 -10.78 -7.40 -3.20
C TRP A 44 -11.71 -7.31 -4.42
N TYR A 45 -13.00 -7.00 -4.22
CA TYR A 45 -14.06 -6.97 -5.24
C TYR A 45 -13.98 -8.07 -6.33
N GLY A 46 -13.52 -9.25 -5.93
CA GLY A 46 -13.21 -10.35 -6.83
C GLY A 46 -14.40 -11.24 -7.15
N PRO A 47 -14.19 -12.29 -7.96
CA PRO A 47 -15.21 -13.31 -8.20
C PRO A 47 -15.70 -13.94 -6.89
N GLY A 48 -17.01 -14.11 -6.74
CA GLY A 48 -17.61 -14.67 -5.52
C GLY A 48 -17.37 -16.17 -5.29
N SER A 49 -16.62 -16.85 -6.15
CA SER A 49 -16.30 -18.28 -6.03
C SER A 49 -14.81 -18.53 -6.15
N GLN A 50 -14.31 -19.56 -5.46
CA GLN A 50 -12.90 -19.96 -5.53
C GLN A 50 -12.46 -20.25 -6.98
N ALA A 51 -13.26 -21.00 -7.73
CA ALA A 51 -12.99 -21.26 -9.15
C ALA A 51 -12.90 -19.98 -9.99
N GLY A 52 -13.72 -18.96 -9.66
CA GLY A 52 -13.64 -17.65 -10.31
C GLY A 52 -12.32 -16.93 -9.99
N ILE A 53 -11.89 -16.96 -8.72
CA ILE A 53 -10.62 -16.38 -8.28
C ILE A 53 -9.43 -17.07 -8.97
N GLU A 54 -9.46 -18.40 -9.08
CA GLU A 54 -8.39 -19.19 -9.72
C GLU A 54 -8.17 -18.81 -11.18
N VAL A 55 -9.26 -18.56 -11.91
CA VAL A 55 -9.21 -18.24 -13.35
C VAL A 55 -9.23 -16.74 -13.65
N ARG A 56 -9.25 -15.89 -12.62
CA ARG A 56 -9.36 -14.42 -12.79
C ARG A 56 -8.18 -13.84 -13.58
N TYR A 57 -6.98 -14.36 -13.32
CA TYR A 57 -5.76 -14.05 -14.06
C TYR A 57 -5.06 -15.35 -14.46
N SER A 58 -4.57 -15.37 -15.69
CA SER A 58 -3.80 -16.44 -16.29
C SER A 58 -2.29 -16.27 -16.05
N ASP A 59 -1.54 -17.36 -16.17
CA ASP A 59 -0.07 -17.30 -16.10
C ASP A 59 0.53 -16.49 -17.26
N GLU A 60 -0.17 -16.46 -18.40
CA GLU A 60 0.19 -15.65 -19.56
C GLU A 60 0.07 -14.15 -19.26
N GLU A 61 -0.96 -13.72 -18.52
CA GLU A 61 -1.09 -12.32 -18.07
C GLU A 61 0.07 -11.94 -17.14
N PHE A 62 0.42 -12.78 -16.16
CA PHE A 62 1.56 -12.50 -15.27
C PHE A 62 2.89 -12.46 -16.04
N SER A 63 3.09 -13.40 -16.97
CA SER A 63 4.28 -13.42 -17.84
C SER A 63 4.32 -12.18 -18.74
N THR A 64 3.18 -11.72 -19.23
CA THR A 64 3.06 -10.49 -20.03
C THR A 64 3.42 -9.26 -19.21
N LEU A 65 2.91 -9.15 -17.98
CA LEU A 65 3.28 -8.07 -17.06
C LEU A 65 4.80 -8.01 -16.84
N ALA A 66 5.42 -9.15 -16.54
CA ALA A 66 6.87 -9.23 -16.39
C ALA A 66 7.61 -8.83 -17.69
N ALA A 67 7.14 -9.28 -18.85
CA ALA A 67 7.74 -8.98 -20.15
C ALA A 67 7.67 -7.49 -20.52
N VAL A 68 6.63 -6.76 -20.11
CA VAL A 68 6.53 -5.30 -20.30
C VAL A 68 7.26 -4.50 -19.22
N GLY A 69 7.94 -5.19 -18.30
CA GLY A 69 8.81 -4.58 -17.29
C GLY A 69 8.12 -4.19 -15.99
N VAL A 70 6.94 -4.75 -15.70
CA VAL A 70 6.37 -4.75 -14.34
C VAL A 70 7.26 -5.64 -13.46
N THR A 71 7.56 -5.19 -12.25
CA THR A 71 8.43 -5.91 -11.30
C THR A 71 7.65 -6.42 -10.09
N PHE A 72 6.47 -5.87 -9.81
CA PHE A 72 5.59 -6.33 -8.75
C PHE A 72 4.12 -6.09 -9.06
N VAL A 73 3.25 -6.80 -8.37
CA VAL A 73 1.81 -6.52 -8.31
C VAL A 73 1.42 -6.17 -6.89
N ARG A 74 0.46 -5.26 -6.73
CA ARG A 74 -0.22 -5.01 -5.46
C ARG A 74 -1.56 -5.73 -5.46
N ILE A 75 -1.79 -6.53 -4.43
CA ILE A 75 -2.93 -7.43 -4.30
C ILE A 75 -3.76 -6.99 -3.08
N PRO A 76 -4.76 -6.13 -3.31
CA PRO A 76 -5.76 -5.83 -2.32
C PRO A 76 -6.54 -7.07 -1.90
N ILE A 77 -6.67 -7.30 -0.61
CA ILE A 77 -7.50 -8.38 -0.04
C ILE A 77 -8.49 -7.82 0.98
N ASN A 78 -9.70 -8.37 0.99
CA ASN A 78 -10.68 -8.04 2.02
C ASN A 78 -10.44 -8.90 3.28
N LEU A 79 -10.42 -8.31 4.48
CA LEU A 79 -10.18 -9.04 5.73
C LEU A 79 -11.12 -10.26 5.90
N PRO A 80 -12.46 -10.16 5.72
CA PRO A 80 -13.36 -11.29 5.90
C PRO A 80 -13.11 -12.45 4.92
N PHE A 81 -12.37 -12.24 3.83
CA PHE A 81 -12.01 -13.32 2.91
C PHE A 81 -11.00 -14.28 3.55
N VAL A 82 -10.01 -13.76 4.29
CA VAL A 82 -8.90 -14.54 4.86
C VAL A 82 -9.04 -14.81 6.35
N HIS A 83 -9.95 -14.14 7.05
CA HIS A 83 -10.10 -14.19 8.50
C HIS A 83 -11.27 -15.11 8.94
N ASP A 84 -11.06 -15.92 9.98
CA ASP A 84 -12.08 -16.70 10.68
C ASP A 84 -11.87 -16.62 12.19
N GLU A 85 -12.73 -15.90 12.92
CA GLU A 85 -12.60 -15.70 14.37
C GLU A 85 -12.74 -16.97 15.21
N ASN A 86 -13.27 -18.06 14.64
CA ASN A 86 -13.44 -19.33 15.35
C ASN A 86 -12.25 -20.27 15.16
N ALA A 87 -11.34 -19.96 14.23
CA ALA A 87 -10.12 -20.71 14.02
C ALA A 87 -9.08 -20.34 15.10
N GLY A 88 -8.29 -21.33 15.54
CA GLY A 88 -7.28 -21.11 16.57
C GLY A 88 -6.14 -20.16 16.15
N ASP A 89 -5.96 -19.97 14.85
CA ASP A 89 -5.03 -19.02 14.22
C ASP A 89 -5.76 -17.84 13.55
N HIS A 90 -7.06 -17.65 13.80
CA HIS A 90 -7.87 -16.58 13.22
C HIS A 90 -7.95 -16.56 11.68
N LEU A 91 -7.55 -17.64 11.00
CA LEU A 91 -7.49 -17.70 9.53
C LEU A 91 -8.54 -18.64 8.93
N ASN A 92 -9.13 -18.18 7.82
CA ASN A 92 -9.83 -19.07 6.92
C ASN A 92 -8.81 -19.89 6.11
N ALA A 93 -8.51 -21.10 6.59
CA ALA A 93 -7.45 -21.94 6.04
C ALA A 93 -7.59 -22.20 4.52
N ALA A 94 -8.82 -22.42 4.02
CA ALA A 94 -9.06 -22.68 2.60
C ALA A 94 -8.76 -21.45 1.74
N ASN A 95 -9.21 -20.27 2.16
CA ASN A 95 -9.01 -19.03 1.42
C ASN A 95 -7.56 -18.53 1.50
N VAL A 96 -6.88 -18.72 2.64
CA VAL A 96 -5.44 -18.45 2.75
C VAL A 96 -4.63 -19.40 1.87
N ALA A 97 -4.98 -20.68 1.79
CA ALA A 97 -4.34 -21.61 0.87
C ALA A 97 -4.54 -21.23 -0.61
N LEU A 98 -5.74 -20.76 -0.95
CA LEU A 98 -6.03 -20.22 -2.28
C LEU A 98 -5.18 -18.97 -2.57
N LEU A 99 -5.13 -17.99 -1.66
CA LEU A 99 -4.29 -16.80 -1.80
C LEU A 99 -2.82 -17.18 -2.01
N LYS A 100 -2.27 -18.09 -1.20
CA LYS A 100 -0.89 -18.59 -1.36
C LYS A 100 -0.67 -19.21 -2.74
N THR A 101 -1.59 -20.04 -3.21
CA THR A 101 -1.47 -20.67 -4.54
C THR A 101 -1.41 -19.61 -5.63
N GLN A 102 -2.24 -18.57 -5.53
CA GLN A 102 -2.27 -17.47 -6.50
C GLN A 102 -1.04 -16.56 -6.41
N VAL A 103 -0.56 -16.24 -5.20
CA VAL A 103 0.68 -15.49 -4.99
C VAL A 103 1.87 -16.26 -5.55
N GLN A 104 1.93 -17.58 -5.37
CA GLN A 104 3.03 -18.39 -5.94
C GLN A 104 3.10 -18.25 -7.46
N ARG A 105 1.96 -18.20 -8.17
CA ARG A 105 1.93 -17.99 -9.63
C ARG A 105 2.52 -16.63 -10.04
N VAL A 106 2.27 -15.59 -9.24
CA VAL A 106 2.87 -14.26 -9.41
C VAL A 106 4.39 -14.33 -9.21
N ILE A 107 4.85 -14.99 -8.16
CA ILE A 107 6.29 -15.16 -7.87
C ILE A 107 6.98 -15.99 -8.95
N ASP A 108 6.36 -17.07 -9.42
CA ASP A 108 6.88 -17.93 -10.49
C ASP A 108 7.05 -17.18 -11.83
N ALA A 109 6.20 -16.17 -12.08
CA ALA A 109 6.34 -15.25 -13.21
C ALA A 109 7.47 -14.20 -13.03
N GLY A 110 8.18 -14.22 -11.89
CA GLY A 110 9.28 -13.32 -11.57
C GLY A 110 8.87 -12.00 -10.91
N LEU A 111 7.58 -11.81 -10.63
CA LEU A 111 7.04 -10.61 -9.99
C LEU A 111 7.13 -10.73 -8.47
N ALA A 112 7.27 -9.62 -7.76
CA ALA A 112 7.01 -9.57 -6.31
C ALA A 112 5.53 -9.26 -6.04
N ALA A 113 5.06 -9.49 -4.80
CA ALA A 113 3.69 -9.19 -4.40
C ALA A 113 3.64 -8.29 -3.16
N ILE A 114 2.94 -7.16 -3.25
CA ILE A 114 2.46 -6.43 -2.08
C ILE A 114 1.08 -7.00 -1.73
N ILE A 115 0.87 -7.33 -0.47
CA ILE A 115 -0.42 -7.77 0.04
C ILE A 115 -0.90 -6.69 1.00
N ASP A 116 -2.02 -6.05 0.67
CA ASP A 116 -2.63 -5.00 1.47
C ASP A 116 -4.01 -5.42 1.98
N ILE A 117 -4.31 -5.09 3.23
CA ILE A 117 -5.68 -5.20 3.74
C ILE A 117 -6.46 -3.99 3.29
N HIS A 118 -7.47 -4.23 2.47
CA HIS A 118 -8.29 -3.20 1.87
C HIS A 118 -9.66 -3.13 2.53
N THR A 119 -10.13 -1.91 2.79
CA THR A 119 -11.49 -1.62 3.23
C THR A 119 -12.48 -1.80 2.08
N THR A 120 -13.76 -2.03 2.38
CA THR A 120 -14.85 -2.03 1.39
C THR A 120 -15.93 -1.04 1.81
N ASP A 121 -16.51 -0.34 0.83
CA ASP A 121 -17.54 0.68 1.08
C ASP A 121 -18.93 0.08 1.40
N GLU A 122 -19.10 -1.22 1.15
CA GLU A 122 -20.33 -1.95 1.47
C GLU A 122 -20.30 -2.35 2.96
N ASP A 123 -21.24 -1.80 3.74
CA ASP A 123 -21.64 -2.27 5.08
C ASP A 123 -20.62 -2.15 6.22
N HIS A 124 -20.19 -0.93 6.58
CA HIS A 124 -19.44 -0.65 7.82
C HIS A 124 -18.00 -1.18 7.87
N ALA A 125 -17.38 -1.55 6.74
CA ALA A 125 -15.97 -2.00 6.70
C ALA A 125 -14.95 -0.84 6.55
N ASN A 126 -15.26 0.34 7.08
CA ASN A 126 -14.24 1.35 7.37
C ASN A 126 -13.46 0.89 8.60
N PHE A 127 -12.43 0.05 8.39
CA PHE A 127 -11.58 -0.43 9.48
C PHE A 127 -10.98 0.71 10.29
N SER A 128 -10.76 1.90 9.70
CA SER A 128 -10.26 3.08 10.43
C SER A 128 -11.17 3.45 11.61
N TRP A 129 -12.49 3.47 11.42
CA TRP A 129 -13.42 3.83 12.49
C TRP A 129 -13.35 2.82 13.64
N TRP A 130 -13.34 1.53 13.32
CA TRP A 130 -13.26 0.46 14.32
C TRP A 130 -11.91 0.41 15.03
N LEU A 131 -10.81 0.61 14.30
CA LEU A 131 -9.47 0.71 14.88
C LEU A 131 -9.36 1.90 15.84
N GLU A 132 -10.03 3.01 15.54
CA GLU A 132 -10.03 4.20 16.39
C GLU A 132 -10.92 4.06 17.64
N HIS A 133 -12.09 3.43 17.52
CA HIS A 133 -13.15 3.51 18.53
C HIS A 133 -13.42 2.19 19.27
N ASP A 134 -12.94 1.05 18.78
CA ASP A 134 -13.19 -0.26 19.36
C ASP A 134 -11.87 -1.01 19.69
N PRO A 135 -11.41 -0.96 20.95
CA PRO A 135 -10.23 -1.70 21.38
C PRO A 135 -10.30 -3.21 21.17
N ALA A 136 -11.50 -3.80 21.12
CA ALA A 136 -11.65 -5.23 20.83
C ALA A 136 -11.42 -5.51 19.35
N PHE A 137 -11.85 -4.61 18.46
CA PHE A 137 -11.53 -4.68 17.04
C PHE A 137 -10.03 -4.50 16.79
N GLU A 138 -9.39 -3.51 17.44
CA GLU A 138 -7.93 -3.32 17.34
C GLU A 138 -7.18 -4.60 17.78
N ALA A 139 -7.54 -5.18 18.93
CA ALA A 139 -6.94 -6.42 19.40
C ALA A 139 -7.14 -7.60 18.44
N LYS A 140 -8.33 -7.71 17.82
CA LYS A 140 -8.63 -8.71 16.79
C LYS A 140 -7.75 -8.51 15.54
N PHE A 141 -7.59 -7.26 15.10
CA PHE A 141 -6.79 -6.93 13.92
C PHE A 141 -5.30 -7.18 14.16
N VAL A 142 -4.81 -6.91 15.37
CA VAL A 142 -3.45 -7.29 15.82
C VAL A 142 -3.24 -8.80 15.77
N ALA A 143 -4.15 -9.59 16.35
CA ALA A 143 -4.05 -11.05 16.36
C ALA A 143 -4.07 -11.62 14.93
N PHE A 144 -5.01 -11.14 14.10
CA PHE A 144 -5.07 -11.49 12.69
C PHE A 144 -3.74 -11.21 11.97
N TRP A 145 -3.18 -10.01 12.10
CA TRP A 145 -1.95 -9.64 11.41
C TRP A 145 -0.78 -10.54 11.81
N GLN A 146 -0.68 -10.89 13.10
CA GLN A 146 0.34 -11.81 13.59
C GLN A 146 0.21 -13.20 12.94
N ASP A 147 -0.98 -13.80 12.95
CA ASP A 147 -1.19 -15.15 12.44
C ASP A 147 -1.13 -15.21 10.90
N PHE A 148 -1.70 -14.21 10.23
CA PHE A 148 -1.67 -14.08 8.78
C PHE A 148 -0.24 -13.97 8.26
N THR A 149 0.56 -13.08 8.86
CA THR A 149 1.96 -12.88 8.42
C THR A 149 2.84 -14.07 8.76
N ALA A 150 2.62 -14.74 9.90
CA ALA A 150 3.28 -16.01 10.21
C ALA A 150 2.98 -17.08 9.16
N SER A 151 1.71 -17.21 8.76
CA SER A 151 1.31 -18.15 7.73
C SER A 151 1.96 -17.83 6.39
N MET A 152 1.94 -16.57 5.95
CA MET A 152 2.51 -16.15 4.67
C MET A 152 4.05 -16.25 4.64
N ALA A 153 4.73 -15.84 5.72
CA ALA A 153 6.19 -15.92 5.87
C ALA A 153 6.71 -17.36 5.97
N ALA A 154 5.88 -18.32 6.41
CA ALA A 154 6.22 -19.73 6.35
C ALA A 154 6.25 -20.30 4.92
N THR A 155 5.69 -19.57 3.94
CA THR A 155 5.61 -19.99 2.53
C THR A 155 6.51 -19.16 1.61
N PHE A 156 6.58 -17.84 1.82
CA PHE A 156 7.27 -16.92 0.93
C PHE A 156 8.43 -16.22 1.62
N SER A 157 9.53 -16.01 0.89
CA SER A 157 10.67 -15.27 1.42
C SER A 157 10.36 -13.77 1.54
N ALA A 158 11.19 -13.07 2.31
CA ALA A 158 11.10 -11.63 2.46
C ALA A 158 11.42 -10.82 1.18
N ASP A 159 11.93 -11.48 0.13
CA ASP A 159 12.20 -10.85 -1.18
C ASP A 159 11.06 -11.09 -2.19
N ASP A 160 10.11 -11.97 -1.84
CA ASP A 160 8.95 -12.32 -2.66
C ASP A 160 7.73 -11.45 -2.33
N ILE A 161 7.43 -11.30 -1.03
CA ILE A 161 6.22 -10.62 -0.56
C ILE A 161 6.48 -9.50 0.44
N PHE A 162 5.58 -8.52 0.43
CA PHE A 162 5.57 -7.34 1.28
C PHE A 162 4.19 -7.18 1.91
N PHE A 163 4.12 -6.70 3.16
CA PHE A 163 2.85 -6.51 3.86
C PHE A 163 2.55 -5.03 4.03
N GLU A 164 1.47 -4.56 3.40
CA GLU A 164 0.94 -3.22 3.60
C GLU A 164 -0.14 -3.24 4.69
N ILE A 165 0.07 -2.47 5.76
CA ILE A 165 -0.69 -2.58 7.01
C ILE A 165 -2.19 -2.34 6.82
N LEU A 166 -2.53 -1.30 6.06
CA LEU A 166 -3.90 -0.90 5.80
C LEU A 166 -3.93 0.01 4.58
N ASN A 167 -4.79 -0.30 3.62
CA ASN A 167 -5.11 0.62 2.55
C ASN A 167 -5.86 1.83 3.11
N GLU A 168 -5.41 3.03 2.75
CA GLU A 168 -6.09 4.30 3.01
C GLU A 168 -6.68 4.48 4.42
N PRO A 169 -5.84 4.51 5.47
CA PRO A 169 -6.31 4.88 6.81
C PRO A 169 -6.98 6.26 6.76
N ILE A 170 -8.25 6.36 7.18
CA ILE A 170 -9.05 7.59 7.01
C ILE A 170 -8.70 8.61 8.10
N PHE A 171 -9.02 8.34 9.37
CA PHE A 171 -8.69 9.19 10.53
C PHE A 171 -8.79 10.70 10.22
N TYR A 172 -9.88 11.11 9.58
CA TYR A 172 -9.96 12.40 8.89
C TYR A 172 -9.88 13.58 9.86
N ASP A 173 -10.66 13.50 10.94
CA ASP A 173 -10.77 14.50 12.01
C ASP A 173 -9.66 14.36 13.08
N SER A 174 -8.96 13.22 13.11
CA SER A 174 -8.04 12.79 14.16
C SER A 174 -6.81 12.06 13.60
N PRO A 175 -6.07 12.64 12.63
CA PRO A 175 -4.96 11.96 11.97
C PRO A 175 -3.86 11.48 12.93
N GLU A 176 -3.71 12.12 14.09
CA GLU A 176 -2.78 11.74 15.15
C GLU A 176 -3.14 10.44 15.90
N ALA A 177 -4.37 9.94 15.76
CA ALA A 177 -4.77 8.66 16.32
C ALA A 177 -4.20 7.46 15.54
N TRP A 178 -3.89 7.64 14.26
CA TRP A 178 -3.37 6.56 13.40
C TRP A 178 -1.95 6.08 13.76
N PRO A 179 -0.93 6.93 13.94
CA PRO A 179 0.45 6.50 14.20
C PRO A 179 0.63 5.48 15.34
N PRO A 180 0.02 5.64 16.54
CA PRO A 180 0.16 4.64 17.60
C PRO A 180 -0.49 3.29 17.25
N ILE A 181 -1.65 3.30 16.57
CA ILE A 181 -2.32 2.08 16.09
C ILE A 181 -1.43 1.38 15.06
N GLN A 182 -0.92 2.12 14.08
CA GLN A 182 -0.02 1.61 13.06
C GLN A 182 1.23 0.95 13.66
N ALA A 183 1.80 1.53 14.71
CA ALA A 183 2.95 0.97 15.40
C ALA A 183 2.62 -0.38 16.08
N GLY A 184 1.43 -0.51 16.68
CA GLY A 184 0.95 -1.77 17.25
C GLY A 184 0.77 -2.86 16.19
N LEU A 185 0.18 -2.51 15.05
CA LEU A 185 0.00 -3.44 13.92
C LEU A 185 1.34 -3.83 13.30
N ALA A 186 2.27 -2.90 13.10
CA ALA A 186 3.62 -3.20 12.62
C ALA A 186 4.37 -4.16 13.55
N ALA A 187 4.22 -4.00 14.87
CA ALA A 187 4.81 -4.93 15.84
C ALA A 187 4.20 -6.34 15.75
N ALA A 188 2.90 -6.45 15.49
CA ALA A 188 2.22 -7.73 15.25
C ALA A 188 2.75 -8.42 13.99
N ILE A 189 2.83 -7.68 12.87
CA ILE A 189 3.41 -8.17 11.61
C ILE A 189 4.86 -8.62 11.83
N ARG A 190 5.67 -7.84 12.55
CA ARG A 190 7.07 -8.21 12.83
C ARG A 190 7.19 -9.49 13.66
N THR A 191 6.21 -9.79 14.50
CA THR A 191 6.17 -11.04 15.27
C THR A 191 5.92 -12.26 14.38
N GLY A 192 4.99 -12.15 13.41
CA GLY A 192 4.70 -13.22 12.48
C GLY A 192 5.72 -13.35 11.34
N ALA A 193 6.26 -12.23 10.85
CA ALA A 193 7.18 -12.16 9.73
C ALA A 193 8.43 -11.31 10.07
N PRO A 194 9.39 -11.85 10.83
CA PRO A 194 10.53 -11.09 11.38
C PRO A 194 11.43 -10.42 10.34
N ASP A 195 11.54 -10.97 9.13
CA ASP A 195 12.47 -10.50 8.08
C ASP A 195 11.77 -9.72 6.95
N HIS A 196 10.44 -9.81 6.84
CA HIS A 196 9.66 -9.22 5.75
C HIS A 196 9.56 -7.72 5.88
N THR A 197 9.56 -7.02 4.74
CA THR A 197 9.41 -5.57 4.72
C THR A 197 7.95 -5.19 4.90
N ILE A 198 7.71 -4.25 5.81
CA ILE A 198 6.39 -3.68 6.07
C ILE A 198 6.22 -2.43 5.21
N ILE A 199 5.03 -2.23 4.66
CA ILE A 199 4.63 -1.00 3.99
C ILE A 199 3.66 -0.27 4.94
N ALA A 200 4.05 0.92 5.36
CA ALA A 200 3.32 1.76 6.28
C ALA A 200 2.81 3.01 5.56
N GLY A 201 1.65 3.51 5.97
CA GLY A 201 0.96 4.63 5.34
C GLY A 201 0.60 5.72 6.34
N ALA A 202 0.00 6.79 5.84
CA ALA A 202 -0.45 7.92 6.65
C ALA A 202 -1.98 7.99 6.69
N ALA A 203 -2.52 8.82 7.60
CA ALA A 203 -3.94 9.10 7.67
C ALA A 203 -4.45 9.79 6.38
N ARG A 204 -5.76 10.02 6.29
CA ARG A 204 -6.42 10.67 5.16
C ARG A 204 -6.11 10.00 3.83
N TRP A 205 -6.36 8.70 3.76
CA TRP A 205 -6.21 7.92 2.52
C TRP A 205 -4.77 7.86 2.00
N ASN A 206 -3.79 7.67 2.90
CA ASN A 206 -2.37 7.68 2.53
C ASN A 206 -1.97 8.97 1.78
N SER A 207 -2.54 10.11 2.16
CA SER A 207 -2.26 11.36 1.47
C SER A 207 -0.82 11.83 1.69
N PHE A 208 -0.28 12.53 0.70
CA PHE A 208 1.11 13.00 0.76
C PHE A 208 1.34 14.07 1.84
N ASP A 209 0.32 14.87 2.16
CA ASP A 209 0.38 15.90 3.20
C ASP A 209 0.53 15.29 4.60
N THR A 210 -0.33 14.33 4.97
CA THR A 210 -0.23 13.66 6.27
C THR A 210 0.99 12.76 6.36
N LEU A 211 1.48 12.22 5.24
CA LEU A 211 2.75 11.49 5.21
C LEU A 211 3.92 12.40 5.60
N MET A 212 3.96 13.64 5.09
CA MET A 212 5.05 14.57 5.41
C MET A 212 5.03 15.02 6.88
N ASP A 213 3.91 14.90 7.57
CA ASP A 213 3.77 15.14 9.01
C ASP A 213 4.05 13.89 9.86
N LEU A 214 4.13 12.70 9.25
CA LEU A 214 4.29 11.43 9.95
C LEU A 214 5.70 11.30 10.54
N THR A 215 5.78 10.87 11.80
CA THR A 215 7.04 10.36 12.37
C THR A 215 7.20 8.89 11.99
N PRO A 216 8.30 8.49 11.32
CA PRO A 216 8.53 7.10 10.98
C PRO A 216 8.54 6.17 12.20
N LEU A 217 8.01 4.96 12.00
CA LEU A 217 8.18 3.81 12.87
C LEU A 217 9.66 3.58 13.19
N ALA A 218 9.93 3.12 14.42
CA ALA A 218 11.29 2.77 14.86
C ALA A 218 11.88 1.54 14.15
N ASP A 219 11.04 0.73 13.50
CA ASP A 219 11.47 -0.41 12.69
C ASP A 219 12.14 0.10 11.39
N PRO A 220 13.42 -0.23 11.14
CA PRO A 220 14.11 0.25 9.95
C PRO A 220 13.72 -0.50 8.67
N ASN A 221 13.07 -1.66 8.77
CA ASN A 221 12.66 -2.48 7.62
C ASN A 221 11.22 -2.14 7.19
N VAL A 222 11.01 -0.85 6.91
CA VAL A 222 9.74 -0.26 6.53
C VAL A 222 9.90 0.61 5.27
N ILE A 223 8.94 0.50 4.36
CA ILE A 223 8.74 1.41 3.22
C ILE A 223 7.48 2.24 3.52
N TYR A 224 7.50 3.53 3.22
CA TYR A 224 6.33 4.39 3.39
C TYR A 224 5.58 4.55 2.07
N THR A 225 4.26 4.35 2.09
CA THR A 225 3.39 4.53 0.93
C THR A 225 2.62 5.85 0.98
N PHE A 226 2.38 6.43 -0.19
CA PHE A 226 1.39 7.48 -0.40
C PHE A 226 0.58 7.21 -1.67
N HIS A 227 -0.65 7.72 -1.70
CA HIS A 227 -1.51 7.66 -2.87
C HIS A 227 -1.55 9.03 -3.55
N PHE A 228 -1.52 9.06 -4.88
CA PHE A 228 -1.42 10.30 -5.64
C PHE A 228 -2.47 10.34 -6.75
N TYR A 229 -3.63 10.87 -6.40
CA TYR A 229 -4.74 11.14 -7.33
C TYR A 229 -4.93 12.62 -7.60
N GLU A 230 -3.94 13.47 -7.29
CA GLU A 230 -4.00 14.88 -7.64
C GLU A 230 -3.71 15.12 -9.13
N PRO A 231 -4.47 15.99 -9.82
CA PRO A 231 -5.61 16.78 -9.32
C PRO A 231 -6.88 15.95 -9.23
N PHE A 232 -7.53 15.90 -8.07
CA PHE A 232 -8.69 15.01 -7.84
C PHE A 232 -9.83 15.23 -8.85
N ALA A 233 -10.15 16.51 -9.15
CA ALA A 233 -11.14 16.87 -10.16
C ALA A 233 -10.84 16.24 -11.54
N PHE A 234 -9.57 16.16 -11.93
CA PHE A 234 -9.16 15.58 -13.21
C PHE A 234 -9.13 14.05 -13.16
N THR A 235 -8.56 13.47 -12.10
CA THR A 235 -8.38 12.02 -11.98
C THR A 235 -9.70 11.27 -11.78
N HIS A 236 -10.69 11.90 -11.15
CA HIS A 236 -11.98 11.31 -10.79
C HIS A 236 -13.18 11.88 -11.56
N GLN A 237 -12.96 12.71 -12.58
CA GLN A 237 -14.08 13.24 -13.38
C GLN A 237 -15.02 12.12 -13.86
N GLY A 238 -16.29 12.23 -13.49
CA GLY A 238 -17.34 11.26 -13.80
C GLY A 238 -17.34 9.96 -13.00
N ALA A 239 -16.53 9.83 -11.95
CA ALA A 239 -16.61 8.70 -11.02
C ALA A 239 -17.91 8.78 -10.20
N THR A 240 -18.73 7.71 -10.25
CA THR A 240 -20.01 7.63 -9.51
C THR A 240 -19.85 7.01 -8.12
N TRP A 241 -18.64 6.57 -7.78
CA TRP A 241 -18.29 5.92 -6.52
C TRP A 241 -17.46 6.83 -5.61
N SER A 242 -17.33 8.10 -5.97
CA SER A 242 -16.53 9.10 -5.26
C SER A 242 -17.43 10.26 -4.82
N SER A 243 -16.85 11.43 -4.58
CA SER A 243 -17.58 12.63 -4.22
C SER A 243 -18.53 13.09 -5.35
N SER A 244 -19.70 13.61 -4.97
CA SER A 244 -20.75 14.00 -5.91
C SER A 244 -20.41 15.23 -6.77
N ASP A 245 -19.33 15.93 -6.44
CA ASP A 245 -18.84 17.12 -7.15
C ASP A 245 -18.01 16.77 -8.40
N VAL A 246 -17.33 15.62 -8.41
CA VAL A 246 -16.60 15.11 -9.58
C VAL A 246 -17.49 14.29 -10.51
N GLU A 247 -18.59 13.70 -10.00
CA GLU A 247 -19.53 12.88 -10.78
C GLU A 247 -20.07 13.58 -12.05
N PRO A 248 -20.36 14.91 -12.08
CA PRO A 248 -20.84 15.57 -13.28
C PRO A 248 -19.74 15.94 -14.27
N LEU A 249 -18.46 16.01 -13.84
CA LEU A 249 -17.35 16.53 -14.64
C LEU A 249 -17.05 15.63 -15.83
N ARG A 250 -16.94 16.20 -17.03
CA ARG A 250 -16.66 15.48 -18.28
C ARG A 250 -15.63 16.25 -19.10
N ASN A 251 -14.65 15.52 -19.63
CA ASN A 251 -13.62 16.04 -20.53
C ASN A 251 -12.94 17.32 -20.01
N ILE A 252 -12.74 17.45 -18.69
CA ILE A 252 -11.96 18.57 -18.15
C ILE A 252 -10.47 18.32 -18.47
N PRO A 253 -9.75 19.32 -18.99
CA PRO A 253 -8.41 19.11 -19.51
C PRO A 253 -7.34 19.15 -18.42
N TYR A 254 -6.19 18.56 -18.70
CA TYR A 254 -4.94 18.78 -17.97
C TYR A 254 -3.85 19.22 -18.98
N PRO A 255 -3.11 20.31 -18.73
CA PRO A 255 -3.02 21.12 -17.51
C PRO A 255 -4.24 22.03 -17.27
N SER A 256 -4.34 22.59 -16.06
CA SER A 256 -5.39 23.54 -15.66
C SER A 256 -4.86 24.97 -15.52
N SER A 257 -5.75 25.93 -15.76
CA SER A 257 -5.60 27.35 -15.41
C SER A 257 -6.99 28.01 -15.49
N PRO A 258 -7.21 29.20 -14.90
CA PRO A 258 -8.50 29.89 -15.01
C PRO A 258 -8.91 30.13 -16.46
N ALA A 259 -7.95 30.45 -17.33
CA ALA A 259 -8.21 30.68 -18.76
C ALA A 259 -8.62 29.41 -19.51
N ILE A 260 -8.07 28.24 -19.14
CA ILE A 260 -8.38 26.95 -19.76
C ILE A 260 -9.80 26.49 -19.38
N ILE A 261 -10.18 26.64 -18.11
CA ILE A 261 -11.48 26.15 -17.62
C ILE A 261 -12.63 27.12 -17.89
N ALA A 262 -12.38 28.41 -18.09
CA ALA A 262 -13.42 29.44 -18.22
C ALA A 262 -14.51 29.11 -19.26
N PRO A 263 -14.18 28.56 -20.45
CA PRO A 263 -15.20 28.16 -21.42
C PRO A 263 -16.07 26.98 -20.99
N LEU A 264 -15.63 26.21 -19.99
CA LEU A 264 -16.31 25.00 -19.50
C LEU A 264 -17.23 25.29 -18.31
N LEU A 265 -16.97 26.37 -17.54
CA LEU A 265 -17.69 26.70 -16.31
C LEU A 265 -19.21 26.77 -16.50
N SER A 266 -19.69 27.32 -17.62
CA SER A 266 -21.14 27.44 -17.88
C SER A 266 -21.86 26.10 -18.06
N ASN A 267 -21.13 24.98 -18.18
CA ASN A 267 -21.71 23.64 -18.30
C ASN A 267 -22.06 23.03 -16.93
N TYR A 268 -21.60 23.65 -15.84
CA TYR A 268 -21.71 23.12 -14.48
C TYR A 268 -22.41 24.11 -13.56
N THR A 269 -22.99 23.59 -12.49
CA THR A 269 -23.66 24.36 -11.44
C THR A 269 -23.41 23.69 -10.09
N GLY A 270 -23.60 24.42 -8.99
CA GLY A 270 -23.43 23.86 -7.64
C GLY A 270 -21.99 23.41 -7.40
N ASP A 271 -21.82 22.30 -6.68
CA ASP A 271 -20.49 21.84 -6.25
C ASP A 271 -19.57 21.53 -7.43
N ALA A 272 -20.08 20.95 -8.52
CA ALA A 272 -19.28 20.69 -9.72
C ALA A 272 -18.78 21.98 -10.41
N TYR A 273 -19.52 23.09 -10.31
CA TYR A 273 -19.02 24.39 -10.77
C TYR A 273 -17.85 24.84 -9.89
N THR A 274 -18.02 24.78 -8.57
CA THR A 274 -17.00 25.19 -7.59
C THR A 274 -15.73 24.37 -7.75
N THR A 275 -15.85 23.04 -7.82
CA THR A 275 -14.73 22.11 -8.02
C THR A 275 -14.00 22.38 -9.33
N LEU A 276 -14.71 22.69 -10.41
CA LEU A 276 -14.06 23.06 -11.67
C LEU A 276 -13.36 24.42 -11.57
N GLU A 277 -14.00 25.43 -10.95
CA GLU A 277 -13.42 26.76 -10.75
C GLU A 277 -12.12 26.70 -9.92
N ASP A 278 -12.15 25.97 -8.81
CA ASP A 278 -11.00 25.72 -7.95
C ASP A 278 -9.90 24.98 -8.69
N TYR A 279 -10.24 23.92 -9.43
CA TYR A 279 -9.29 23.19 -10.28
C TYR A 279 -8.54 24.12 -11.24
N GLY A 280 -9.21 25.10 -11.86
CA GLY A 280 -8.54 26.10 -12.68
C GLY A 280 -7.65 27.04 -11.89
N ASN A 281 -8.14 27.56 -10.75
CA ASN A 281 -7.40 28.47 -9.88
C ASN A 281 -6.14 27.83 -9.28
N GLU A 282 -6.15 26.51 -9.10
CA GLU A 282 -5.02 25.72 -8.62
C GLU A 282 -3.87 25.58 -9.63
N ASN A 283 -4.08 25.92 -10.91
CA ASN A 283 -3.08 25.97 -11.97
C ASN A 283 -2.22 24.68 -12.08
N TRP A 284 -2.87 23.52 -12.14
CA TRP A 284 -2.21 22.22 -12.23
C TRP A 284 -1.44 22.04 -13.52
N ASN A 285 -0.18 21.61 -13.39
CA ASN A 285 0.70 21.29 -14.49
C ASN A 285 1.80 20.34 -14.02
N ALA A 286 2.61 19.83 -14.95
CA ALA A 286 3.65 18.85 -14.66
C ALA A 286 4.70 19.37 -13.65
N ALA A 287 5.00 20.67 -13.65
CA ALA A 287 5.94 21.27 -12.71
C ALA A 287 5.37 21.30 -11.28
N LYS A 288 4.07 21.59 -11.12
CA LYS A 288 3.39 21.53 -9.81
C LYS A 288 3.40 20.10 -9.25
N VAL A 289 3.06 19.11 -10.08
CA VAL A 289 3.12 17.68 -9.68
C VAL A 289 4.55 17.29 -9.30
N ALA A 290 5.54 17.62 -10.12
CA ALA A 290 6.94 17.32 -9.84
C ALA A 290 7.44 17.99 -8.54
N GLY A 291 6.97 19.21 -8.24
CA GLY A 291 7.26 19.89 -6.98
C GLY A 291 6.76 19.12 -5.77
N ILE A 292 5.49 18.68 -5.79
CA ILE A 292 4.92 17.89 -4.69
C ILE A 292 5.68 16.57 -4.50
N ILE A 293 5.98 15.85 -5.59
CA ILE A 293 6.76 14.61 -5.51
C ILE A 293 8.18 14.87 -4.95
N ALA A 294 8.79 16.01 -5.28
CA ALA A 294 10.09 16.40 -4.73
C ALA A 294 10.01 16.68 -3.22
N ASP A 295 8.94 17.30 -2.74
CA ASP A 295 8.72 17.56 -1.31
C ASP A 295 8.57 16.25 -0.53
N VAL A 296 7.78 15.30 -1.04
CA VAL A 296 7.64 13.96 -0.45
C VAL A 296 8.98 13.22 -0.43
N ALA A 297 9.75 13.28 -1.54
CA ALA A 297 11.08 12.70 -1.61
C ALA A 297 12.06 13.34 -0.60
N ALA A 298 11.97 14.64 -0.39
CA ALA A 298 12.77 15.36 0.60
C ALA A 298 12.42 14.94 2.04
N TRP A 299 11.14 14.72 2.34
CA TRP A 299 10.71 14.16 3.63
C TRP A 299 11.33 12.78 3.87
N ALA A 300 11.28 11.89 2.88
CA ALA A 300 11.86 10.56 3.02
C ALA A 300 13.39 10.59 3.18
N SER A 301 14.07 11.47 2.43
CA SER A 301 15.51 11.68 2.59
C SER A 301 15.87 12.22 3.98
N THR A 302 15.06 13.14 4.52
CA THR A 302 15.27 13.72 5.87
C THR A 302 15.11 12.64 6.95
N ASN A 303 14.15 11.74 6.76
CA ASN A 303 13.85 10.65 7.67
C ASN A 303 14.68 9.37 7.42
N ASN A 304 15.50 9.34 6.36
CA ASN A 304 16.26 8.17 5.94
C ASN A 304 15.38 6.91 5.73
N VAL A 305 14.24 7.08 5.06
CA VAL A 305 13.29 6.00 4.74
C VAL A 305 13.14 5.81 3.23
N LYS A 306 12.55 4.69 2.82
CA LYS A 306 12.19 4.39 1.43
C LYS A 306 10.72 4.75 1.17
N LEU A 307 10.37 5.06 -0.07
CA LEU A 307 9.01 5.48 -0.47
C LEU A 307 8.43 4.59 -1.56
N LEU A 308 7.10 4.51 -1.58
CA LEU A 308 6.33 3.91 -2.66
C LEU A 308 5.13 4.79 -2.97
N ALA A 309 4.90 5.10 -4.25
CA ALA A 309 3.59 5.59 -4.67
C ALA A 309 2.70 4.35 -4.89
N GLY A 310 1.94 3.95 -3.88
CA GLY A 310 1.17 2.70 -3.88
C GLY A 310 0.00 2.72 -4.87
N GLU A 311 -0.60 3.90 -5.04
CA GLU A 311 -1.67 4.14 -5.99
C GLU A 311 -1.55 5.50 -6.67
N PHE A 312 -1.83 5.52 -7.96
CA PHE A 312 -1.98 6.73 -8.77
C PHE A 312 -2.66 6.34 -10.09
N GLY A 313 -3.43 7.25 -10.67
CA GLY A 313 -4.12 6.97 -11.93
C GLY A 313 -5.12 8.04 -12.34
N VAL A 314 -5.75 7.82 -13.48
CA VAL A 314 -6.80 8.68 -14.03
C VAL A 314 -7.94 7.81 -14.52
N TYR A 315 -9.17 8.14 -14.15
CA TYR A 315 -10.34 7.43 -14.61
C TYR A 315 -10.56 7.64 -16.11
N LYS A 316 -10.30 6.57 -16.87
CA LYS A 316 -10.23 6.59 -18.35
C LYS A 316 -11.54 6.98 -19.04
N ALA A 317 -12.70 6.75 -18.42
CA ALA A 317 -14.00 6.85 -19.09
C ALA A 317 -14.33 8.28 -19.55
N TYR A 318 -13.92 9.28 -18.79
CA TYR A 318 -14.34 10.67 -19.01
C TYR A 318 -13.19 11.66 -19.14
N ALA A 319 -11.97 11.28 -18.75
CA ALA A 319 -10.79 12.10 -18.95
C ALA A 319 -10.34 12.09 -20.43
N PRO A 320 -9.95 13.25 -21.00
CA PRO A 320 -9.44 13.32 -22.37
C PRO A 320 -8.30 12.34 -22.61
N LYS A 321 -8.24 11.71 -23.80
CA LYS A 321 -7.21 10.70 -24.11
C LYS A 321 -5.81 11.33 -24.12
N ASP A 322 -5.68 12.50 -24.76
CA ASP A 322 -4.40 13.16 -24.98
C ASP A 322 -3.79 13.75 -23.70
N ASP A 323 -4.63 13.95 -22.68
CA ASP A 323 -4.24 14.50 -21.37
C ASP A 323 -3.85 13.41 -20.36
N ARG A 324 -3.91 12.14 -20.78
CA ARG A 324 -3.50 10.98 -19.98
C ARG A 324 -2.23 10.37 -20.57
N ALA A 325 -1.41 9.78 -19.72
CA ALA A 325 -0.31 8.95 -20.20
C ALA A 325 -0.87 7.82 -21.08
N GLY A 326 -0.54 7.85 -22.36
CA GLY A 326 -1.03 6.86 -23.32
C GLY A 326 -0.43 5.48 -23.05
N VAL A 327 -1.28 4.50 -22.81
CA VAL A 327 -1.01 3.15 -23.31
C VAL A 327 -1.68 3.13 -24.68
N ASP A 328 -0.90 3.36 -25.73
CA ASP A 328 -1.39 3.07 -27.08
C ASP A 328 -1.61 1.54 -27.12
N PRO A 329 -2.80 1.07 -27.52
CA PRO A 329 -3.17 -0.34 -27.43
C PRO A 329 -2.28 -1.27 -28.25
#